data_AF-H2Y4Z1-F1
#
_entry.id   AF-H2Y4Z1-F1
#
_cell.length_a   1.000
_cell.length_b   1.000
_cell.length_c   1.000
_cell.angle_alpha   90.00
_cell.angle_beta   90.00
_cell.angle_gamma   90.00
#
_symmetry.space_group_name_H-M   'P 1'
#
loop_
_entity.id
_entity.type
_entity.pdbx_description
1 polymer ?
#
loop_
_entity_poly.entity_id
_entity_poly.type
_entity_poly.pdbx_seq_one_letter_code
_entity_poly.pdbx_strand_id
1 'polypeptide(L)'
;MPKLLQFYAGFDQGKSVYRPGEMVSGALVINLARPMNMRAVNIKFSGKANVHWSERHKSGKTTTTRHYRASEVYFEQRLCMYGAGSIGTYQNATELPAGQTSLPFQFLLPSALPSSFEG
;
A
#
# COMPACT_ATOMS: atom_id res chain seq x y z
N MET A 1 -21.47 2.96 20.73
CA MET A 1 -19.99 2.87 20.60
C MET A 1 -19.64 2.27 19.24
N PRO A 2 -18.56 2.74 18.57
CA PRO A 2 -18.11 2.17 17.31
C PRO A 2 -17.67 0.71 17.50
N LYS A 3 -17.92 -0.10 16.46
CA LYS A 3 -17.61 -1.54 16.46
C LYS A 3 -16.14 -1.81 16.17
N LEU A 4 -15.54 -1.00 15.30
CA LEU A 4 -14.12 -0.99 14.96
C LEU A 4 -13.41 0.06 15.82
N LEU A 5 -12.40 -0.38 16.57
CA LEU A 5 -11.60 0.47 17.46
C LEU A 5 -10.29 0.90 16.78
N GLN A 6 -9.61 -0.03 16.10
CA GLN A 6 -8.34 0.25 15.41
C GLN A 6 -8.25 -0.55 14.11
N PHE A 7 -7.67 0.06 13.08
CA PHE A 7 -7.34 -0.60 11.81
C PHE A 7 -6.12 0.05 11.17
N TYR A 8 -4.96 -0.62 11.24
CA TYR A 8 -3.70 -0.08 10.71
C TYR A 8 -2.73 -1.19 10.31
N ALA A 9 -1.81 -0.90 9.38
CA ALA A 9 -0.67 -1.76 9.10
C ALA A 9 0.51 -1.34 9.98
N GLY A 10 1.03 -2.26 10.78
CA GLY A 10 2.29 -2.10 11.50
C GLY A 10 3.43 -2.77 10.72
N PHE A 11 4.59 -2.13 10.67
CA PHE A 11 5.80 -2.66 10.05
C PHE A 11 6.76 -3.17 11.14
N ASP A 12 7.44 -4.27 10.85
CA ASP A 12 8.37 -4.88 11.81
C ASP A 12 9.47 -3.89 12.20
N GLN A 13 9.80 -3.89 13.49
CA GLN A 13 10.84 -3.03 14.08
C GLN A 13 10.63 -1.52 13.85
N GLY A 14 9.44 -1.08 13.43
CA GLY A 14 9.18 0.32 13.10
C GLY A 14 10.00 0.82 11.91
N LYS A 15 10.49 -0.08 11.04
CA LYS A 15 11.29 0.29 9.87
C LYS A 15 10.44 1.14 8.91
N SER A 16 10.97 2.31 8.54
CA SER A 16 10.28 3.29 7.69
C SER A 16 10.90 3.50 6.32
N VAL A 17 12.13 3.01 6.11
CA VAL A 17 12.87 3.14 4.86
C VAL A 17 13.30 1.76 4.38
N TYR A 18 13.01 1.45 3.12
CA TYR A 18 13.34 0.18 2.49
C TYR A 18 14.15 0.41 1.20
N ARG A 19 15.00 -0.55 0.86
CA ARG A 19 15.78 -0.56 -0.38
C ARG A 19 15.17 -1.53 -1.41
N PRO A 20 15.45 -1.34 -2.71
CA PRO A 20 15.06 -2.31 -3.73
C PRO A 20 15.53 -3.72 -3.36
N GLY A 21 14.68 -4.72 -3.56
CA GLY A 21 14.95 -6.11 -3.19
C GLY A 21 14.81 -6.45 -1.70
N GLU A 22 14.51 -5.49 -0.82
CA GLU A 22 14.25 -5.81 0.60
C GLU A 22 12.85 -6.39 0.82
N MET A 23 12.74 -7.25 1.85
CA MET A 23 11.47 -7.74 2.34
C MET A 23 10.78 -6.68 3.22
N VAL A 24 9.55 -6.33 2.87
CA VAL A 24 8.64 -5.54 3.69
C VAL A 24 7.75 -6.51 4.46
N SER A 25 7.94 -6.59 5.77
CA SER A 25 7.17 -7.45 6.67
C SER A 25 6.48 -6.66 7.77
N GLY A 26 5.37 -7.19 8.25
CA GLY A 26 4.56 -6.56 9.28
C GLY A 26 3.25 -7.29 9.50
N ALA A 27 2.29 -6.61 10.11
CA ALA A 27 0.96 -7.14 10.30
C ALA A 27 -0.13 -6.06 10.20
N LEU A 28 -1.27 -6.45 9.64
CA LEU A 28 -2.49 -5.66 9.67
C LEU A 28 -3.21 -5.91 11.00
N VAL A 29 -3.33 -4.87 11.81
CA VAL A 29 -3.92 -4.93 13.14
C VAL A 29 -5.37 -4.45 13.07
N ILE A 30 -6.29 -5.28 13.56
CA ILE A 30 -7.72 -4.98 13.65
C ILE A 30 -8.12 -5.14 15.12
N ASN A 31 -8.71 -4.11 15.73
CA ASN A 31 -9.25 -4.19 17.08
C ASN A 31 -10.76 -3.93 17.04
N LEU A 32 -11.55 -4.87 17.55
CA LEU A 32 -13.02 -4.80 17.55
C LEU A 32 -13.58 -4.77 18.96
N ALA A 33 -14.56 -3.89 19.22
CA ALA A 33 -15.26 -3.83 20.50
C ALA A 33 -16.26 -5.00 20.69
N ARG A 34 -16.66 -5.65 19.59
CA ARG A 34 -17.64 -6.76 19.54
C ARG A 34 -17.50 -7.52 18.21
N PRO A 35 -17.90 -8.80 18.11
CA PRO A 35 -17.73 -9.60 16.90
C PRO A 35 -18.34 -8.96 15.66
N MET A 36 -17.61 -8.94 14.54
CA MET A 36 -17.96 -8.25 13.29
C MET A 36 -17.97 -9.17 12.07
N ASN A 37 -19.14 -9.28 11.43
CA ASN A 37 -19.24 -9.85 10.09
C ASN A 37 -18.50 -8.98 9.07
N MET A 38 -17.59 -9.60 8.32
CA MET A 38 -16.77 -8.94 7.31
C MET A 38 -16.63 -9.87 6.11
N ARG A 39 -16.70 -9.30 4.90
CA ARG A 39 -16.56 -10.10 3.67
C ARG A 39 -15.11 -10.49 3.41
N ALA A 40 -14.21 -9.51 3.48
CA ALA A 40 -12.79 -9.70 3.24
C ALA A 40 -12.00 -8.53 3.84
N VAL A 41 -10.75 -8.80 4.18
CA VAL A 41 -9.75 -7.76 4.46
C VAL A 41 -8.59 -7.94 3.49
N ASN A 42 -8.22 -6.88 2.78
CA ASN A 42 -7.16 -6.93 1.76
C ASN A 42 -6.09 -5.89 2.07
N ILE A 43 -4.85 -6.21 1.77
CA ILE A 43 -3.73 -5.27 1.72
C ILE A 43 -3.25 -5.13 0.28
N LYS A 44 -2.94 -3.90 -0.14
CA LYS A 44 -2.41 -3.59 -1.47
C LYS A 44 -1.07 -2.88 -1.32
N PHE A 45 -0.03 -3.46 -1.89
CA PHE A 45 1.29 -2.84 -2.06
C PHE A 45 1.33 -2.14 -3.41
N SER A 46 1.76 -0.87 -3.44
CA SER A 46 1.90 -0.12 -4.68
C SER A 46 3.05 0.86 -4.63
N GLY A 47 3.86 0.87 -5.69
CA GLY A 47 4.92 1.85 -5.92
C GLY A 47 4.74 2.49 -7.29
N LYS A 48 4.66 3.82 -7.33
CA LYS A 48 4.39 4.60 -8.54
C LYS A 48 5.23 5.88 -8.53
N ALA A 49 5.60 6.37 -9.71
CA ALA A 49 6.20 7.68 -9.88
C ALA A 49 5.36 8.53 -10.83
N ASN A 50 5.40 9.84 -10.61
CA ASN A 50 4.86 10.84 -11.52
C ASN A 50 5.94 11.90 -11.72
N VAL A 51 6.14 12.32 -12.96
CA VAL A 51 7.07 13.39 -13.30
C VAL A 51 6.34 14.48 -14.09
N HIS A 52 6.76 15.71 -13.88
CA HIS A 52 6.31 16.88 -14.63
C HIS A 52 7.51 17.77 -14.93
N TRP A 53 7.58 18.26 -16.16
CA TRP A 53 8.54 19.29 -16.52
C TRP A 53 7.93 20.24 -17.56
N SER A 54 8.56 21.39 -17.75
CA SER A 54 8.18 22.32 -18.80
C SER A 54 9.38 22.77 -19.61
N GLU A 55 9.15 22.99 -20.90
CA GLU A 55 10.17 23.42 -21.84
C GLU A 55 9.73 24.75 -22.47
N ARG A 56 10.65 25.71 -22.50
CA ARG A 56 10.40 27.03 -23.08
C ARG A 56 10.94 27.04 -24.51
N HIS A 57 10.05 27.12 -25.49
CA HIS A 57 10.41 27.18 -26.90
C HIS A 57 10.29 28.62 -27.41
N LYS A 58 11.32 29.10 -28.10
CA LYS A 58 11.28 30.37 -28.83
C LYS A 58 11.13 30.12 -30.32
N SER A 59 10.19 30.83 -30.96
CA SER A 59 10.05 30.88 -32.41
C SER A 59 9.90 32.34 -32.83
N GLY A 60 10.94 32.90 -33.44
CA GLY A 60 11.03 34.33 -33.72
C GLY A 60 10.94 35.17 -32.44
N LYS A 61 9.98 36.10 -32.40
CA LYS A 61 9.69 36.94 -31.21
C LYS A 61 8.75 36.28 -30.19
N THR A 62 8.16 35.13 -30.52
CA THR A 62 7.20 34.45 -29.66
C THR A 62 7.91 33.44 -28.77
N THR A 63 7.52 33.40 -27.49
CA THR A 63 7.94 32.35 -26.57
C THR A 63 6.73 31.58 -26.07
N THR A 64 6.77 30.25 -26.17
CA THR A 64 5.73 29.35 -25.69
C THR A 64 6.32 28.37 -24.68
N THR A 65 5.64 28.18 -23.56
CA THR A 65 5.99 27.12 -22.59
C THR A 65 5.14 25.89 -22.88
N ARG A 66 5.79 24.74 -23.06
CA ARG A 66 5.14 23.44 -23.18
C ARG A 66 5.30 22.69 -21.87
N HIS A 67 4.27 21.95 -21.46
CA HIS A 67 4.29 21.14 -20.25
C HIS A 67 4.20 19.66 -20.62
N TYR A 68 5.01 18.86 -19.96
CA TYR A 68 5.12 17.43 -20.16
C TYR A 68 4.89 16.70 -18.84
N ARG A 69 4.29 15.51 -18.92
CA ARG A 69 4.02 14.66 -17.76
C ARG A 69 4.21 13.21 -18.15
N ALA A 70 4.67 12.40 -17.21
CA ALA A 70 4.68 10.95 -17.33
C ALA A 70 4.39 10.29 -15.98
N SER A 71 3.84 9.08 -16.03
CA SER A 71 3.53 8.27 -14.86
C SER A 71 4.01 6.84 -15.08
N GLU A 72 4.54 6.23 -14.04
CA GLU A 72 5.05 4.85 -14.08
C GLU A 72 4.57 4.08 -12.85
N VAL A 73 4.22 2.80 -13.04
CA VAL A 73 3.86 1.87 -11.97
C VAL A 73 4.95 0.81 -11.87
N TYR A 74 5.71 0.81 -10.77
CA TYR A 74 6.78 -0.17 -10.54
C TYR A 74 6.26 -1.50 -10.01
N PHE A 75 5.27 -1.45 -9.12
CA PHE A 75 4.60 -2.65 -8.62
C PHE A 75 3.18 -2.35 -8.16
N GLU A 76 2.34 -3.37 -8.29
CA GLU A 76 1.00 -3.39 -7.73
C GLU A 76 0.65 -4.85 -7.36
N GLN A 77 0.63 -5.16 -6.06
CA GLN A 77 0.29 -6.49 -5.55
C GLN A 77 -0.82 -6.38 -4.51
N ARG A 78 -1.76 -7.32 -4.52
CA ARG A 78 -2.86 -7.42 -3.54
C ARG A 78 -2.78 -8.77 -2.82
N LEU A 79 -2.95 -8.76 -1.50
CA LEU A 79 -3.10 -9.96 -0.69
C LEU A 79 -4.45 -9.91 0.03
N CYS A 80 -5.16 -11.05 0.05
CA CYS A 80 -6.35 -11.24 0.85
C CYS A 80 -5.96 -11.82 2.22
N MET A 81 -6.17 -11.03 3.28
CA MET A 81 -5.72 -11.31 4.64
C MET A 81 -6.79 -12.01 5.49
N TYR A 82 -8.06 -11.91 5.09
CA TYR A 82 -9.21 -12.46 5.80
C TYR A 82 -10.36 -12.70 4.83
N GLY A 83 -11.14 -13.76 5.04
CA GLY A 83 -12.37 -14.04 4.30
C GLY A 83 -12.18 -14.93 3.08
N ALA A 84 -13.18 -14.93 2.18
CA ALA A 84 -13.16 -15.75 0.98
C ALA A 84 -12.04 -15.29 0.03
N GLY A 85 -10.99 -16.11 -0.08
CA GLY A 85 -9.77 -15.82 -0.86
C GLY A 85 -8.52 -15.59 -0.02
N SER A 86 -8.63 -15.54 1.31
CA SER A 86 -7.45 -15.61 2.18
C SER A 86 -6.96 -17.05 2.33
N ILE A 87 -5.68 -17.21 2.67
CA ILE A 87 -5.04 -18.50 2.93
C ILE A 87 -4.61 -18.51 4.40
N GLY A 88 -4.82 -19.63 5.09
CA GLY A 88 -4.43 -19.82 6.49
C GLY A 88 -5.59 -19.60 7.46
N THR A 89 -5.29 -19.08 8.65
CA THR A 89 -6.18 -19.10 9.84
C THR A 89 -7.55 -18.47 9.63
N TYR A 90 -7.68 -17.48 8.73
CA TYR A 90 -8.92 -16.74 8.48
C TYR A 90 -9.57 -17.07 7.13
N GLN A 91 -9.16 -18.18 6.50
CA GLN A 91 -9.73 -18.65 5.25
C GLN A 91 -11.23 -18.87 5.39
N ASN A 92 -12.00 -18.25 4.49
CA ASN A 92 -13.47 -18.30 4.47
C ASN A 92 -14.16 -17.81 5.76
N ALA A 93 -13.44 -17.12 6.65
CA ALA A 93 -14.02 -16.54 7.85
C ALA A 93 -15.06 -15.47 7.48
N THR A 94 -16.22 -15.51 8.12
CA THR A 94 -17.33 -14.58 7.87
C THR A 94 -17.51 -13.59 9.02
N GLU A 95 -17.09 -13.97 10.23
CA GLU A 95 -17.11 -13.13 11.43
C GLU A 95 -15.74 -13.09 12.12
N LEU A 96 -15.26 -11.88 12.45
CA LEU A 96 -14.07 -11.69 13.27
C LEU A 96 -14.50 -11.38 14.72
N PRO A 97 -14.00 -12.09 15.73
CA PRO A 97 -14.40 -11.88 17.12
C PRO A 97 -13.95 -10.52 17.67
N ALA A 98 -14.48 -10.15 18.84
CA ALA A 98 -14.01 -9.00 19.59
C ALA A 98 -12.54 -9.16 20.02
N GLY A 99 -11.87 -8.03 20.25
CA GLY A 99 -10.46 -7.98 20.64
C GLY A 99 -9.54 -7.65 19.47
N GLN A 100 -8.24 -7.81 19.73
CA GLN A 100 -7.18 -7.48 18.78
C GLN A 100 -6.78 -8.70 17.97
N THR A 101 -6.85 -8.58 16.65
CA THR A 101 -6.38 -9.55 15.66
C THR A 101 -5.20 -8.96 14.90
N SER A 102 -4.18 -9.78 14.66
CA SER A 102 -2.99 -9.43 13.88
C SER A 102 -2.88 -10.36 12.67
N LEU A 103 -2.90 -9.79 11.46
CA LEU A 103 -2.83 -10.53 10.19
C LEU A 103 -1.46 -10.28 9.54
N PRO A 104 -0.47 -11.18 9.69
CA PRO A 104 0.89 -10.96 9.22
C PRO A 104 0.97 -10.94 7.70
N PHE A 105 1.77 -10.03 7.15
CA PHE A 105 2.05 -9.93 5.72
C PHE A 105 3.56 -9.88 5.45
N GLN A 106 3.95 -10.31 4.25
CA GLN A 106 5.29 -10.15 3.70
C GLN A 106 5.19 -9.79 2.23
N PHE A 107 6.04 -8.89 1.78
CA PHE A 107 6.11 -8.46 0.39
C PHE A 107 7.56 -8.14 0.01
N LEU A 108 8.07 -8.82 -1.01
CA LEU A 108 9.41 -8.58 -1.54
C LEU A 108 9.37 -7.41 -2.52
N LEU A 109 10.12 -6.34 -2.24
CA LEU A 109 10.23 -5.22 -3.17
C LEU A 109 10.93 -5.64 -4.46
N PRO A 110 10.51 -5.13 -5.63
CA PRO A 110 11.29 -5.27 -6.85
C PRO A 110 12.74 -4.78 -6.68
N SER A 111 13.66 -5.41 -7.42
CA SER A 111 15.09 -5.09 -7.35
C SER A 111 15.47 -3.78 -8.05
N ALA A 112 14.61 -3.26 -8.92
CA ALA A 112 14.80 -1.99 -9.61
C ALA A 112 13.68 -1.03 -9.20
N LEU A 113 13.97 -0.13 -8.25
CA LEU A 113 13.06 0.94 -7.83
C LEU A 113 13.82 2.26 -7.69
N PRO A 114 13.20 3.40 -8.05
CA PRO A 114 13.73 4.70 -7.70
C PRO A 114 13.64 4.93 -6.19
N SER A 115 14.32 5.97 -5.71
CA SER A 115 14.13 6.47 -4.34
C SER A 115 12.77 7.16 -4.19
N SER A 116 12.23 7.15 -2.98
CA SER A 116 11.06 7.97 -2.64
C SER A 116 11.38 9.45 -2.82
N PHE A 117 10.46 10.18 -3.44
CA PHE A 117 10.61 11.62 -3.73
C PHE A 117 9.25 12.31 -3.67
N GLU A 118 9.25 13.54 -3.14
CA GLU A 118 8.13 14.48 -3.18
C GLU A 118 8.68 15.86 -3.54
N GLY A 119 8.12 16.50 -4.57
CA GLY A 119 8.56 17.80 -5.09
C GLY A 119 7.82 18.24 -6.34
#